data_AF-A0A6B3HVC4-F1
#
_entry.id   AF-A0A6B3HVC4-F1
#
_cell.length_a   1.000
_cell.length_b   1.000
_cell.length_c   1.000
_cell.angle_alpha   90.00
_cell.angle_beta   90.00
_cell.angle_gamma   90.00
#
_symmetry.space_group_name_H-M   'P 1'
#
loop_
_entity.id
_entity.type
_entity.pdbx_description
1 polymer ?
#
loop_
_entity_poly.entity_id
_entity_poly.type
_entity_poly.pdbx_seq_one_letter_code
_entity_poly.pdbx_strand_id
1 'polypeptide(L)'
;MAARPLVARQPNERLQTLIQEAACSNAGLARRVNMVGAERGLDLRYDKTSVARWLRGQQPRGRAPGIIAEALGRKLGRTVTIDEIGMA
;
A
#
# COMPACT_ATOMS: atom_id res chain seq x y z
N MET A 1 23.95 12.70 -24.33
CA MET A 1 23.40 12.29 -23.02
C MET A 1 22.04 11.66 -23.29
N ALA A 2 21.94 10.33 -23.34
CA ALA A 2 20.67 9.67 -23.64
C ALA A 2 19.77 9.71 -22.40
N ALA A 3 18.59 10.32 -22.51
CA ALA A 3 17.59 10.29 -21.45
C ALA A 3 17.21 8.83 -21.19
N ARG A 4 17.42 8.37 -19.95
CA ARG A 4 17.02 7.04 -19.50
C ARG A 4 15.51 6.91 -19.75
N PRO A 5 15.03 5.88 -20.48
CA PRO A 5 13.60 5.72 -20.69
C PRO A 5 12.94 5.58 -19.32
N LEU A 6 11.97 6.46 -19.04
CA LEU A 6 11.11 6.32 -17.87
C LEU A 6 10.27 5.07 -18.12
N VAL A 7 10.74 3.92 -17.65
CA VAL A 7 9.94 2.70 -17.60
C VAL A 7 8.67 3.06 -16.86
N ALA A 8 7.54 3.07 -17.59
CA ALA A 8 6.25 3.33 -17.00
C ALA A 8 6.03 2.28 -15.91
N ARG A 9 5.75 2.74 -14.69
CA ARG A 9 5.44 1.83 -13.58
C ARG A 9 4.17 1.07 -13.93
N GLN A 10 4.21 -0.25 -13.78
CA GLN A 10 3.01 -1.07 -13.98
C GLN A 10 2.02 -0.82 -12.83
N PRO A 11 0.71 -0.71 -13.11
CA PRO A 11 -0.30 -0.65 -12.07
C PRO A 11 -0.21 -1.84 -11.10
N ASN A 12 -0.53 -1.60 -9.83
CA ASN A 12 -0.57 -2.63 -8.81
C ASN A 12 -2.00 -3.19 -8.69
N GLU A 13 -2.34 -4.09 -9.61
CA GLU A 13 -3.63 -4.77 -9.67
C GLU A 13 -3.89 -5.61 -8.41
N ARG A 14 -2.85 -6.22 -7.83
CA ARG A 14 -2.95 -7.02 -6.61
C ARG A 14 -3.44 -6.19 -5.42
N LEU A 15 -2.87 -5.00 -5.22
CA LEU A 15 -3.35 -4.05 -4.22
C LEU A 15 -4.78 -3.60 -4.50
N GLN A 16 -5.14 -3.37 -5.76
CA GLN A 16 -6.50 -2.95 -6.13
C GLN A 16 -7.53 -4.00 -5.73
N THR A 17 -7.29 -5.27 -6.03
CA THR A 17 -8.17 -6.39 -5.66
C THR A 17 -8.38 -6.47 -4.15
N LEU A 18 -7.31 -6.35 -3.36
CA LEU A 18 -7.42 -6.41 -1.89
C LEU A 18 -8.16 -5.21 -1.30
N ILE A 19 -8.02 -4.01 -1.88
CA ILE A 19 -8.78 -2.82 -1.46
C ILE A 19 -10.29 -3.03 -1.70
N GLN A 20 -10.65 -3.64 -2.84
CA GLN A 20 -12.03 -3.98 -3.19
C GLN A 20 -12.59 -5.07 -2.28
N GLU A 21 -11.85 -6.16 -2.04
CA GLU A 21 -12.21 -7.23 -1.10
C GLU A 21 -12.44 -6.66 0.31
N ALA A 22 -11.57 -5.74 0.74
CA ALA A 22 -11.66 -5.07 2.03
C ALA A 22 -12.79 -4.02 2.11
N ALA A 23 -13.50 -3.75 1.00
CA ALA A 23 -14.52 -2.72 0.89
C ALA A 23 -14.09 -1.37 1.51
N CYS A 24 -12.85 -0.95 1.24
CA CYS A 24 -12.29 0.28 1.81
C CYS A 24 -11.91 1.28 0.73
N SER A 25 -12.05 2.58 1.02
CA SER A 25 -11.57 3.63 0.13
C SER A 25 -10.07 3.86 0.28
N ASN A 26 -9.43 4.52 -0.69
CA ASN A 26 -8.02 4.94 -0.58
C ASN A 26 -7.74 5.75 0.69
N ALA A 27 -8.65 6.65 1.07
CA ALA A 27 -8.53 7.39 2.33
C ALA A 27 -8.69 6.46 3.55
N GLY A 28 -9.58 5.48 3.48
CA GLY A 28 -9.78 4.46 4.51
C GLY A 28 -8.54 3.58 4.72
N LEU A 29 -7.92 3.11 3.63
CA LEU A 29 -6.66 2.36 3.70
C LEU A 29 -5.55 3.21 4.30
N ALA A 30 -5.35 4.44 3.81
CA ALA A 30 -4.32 5.33 4.34
C ALA A 30 -4.41 5.55 5.86
N ARG A 31 -5.64 5.77 6.37
CA ARG A 31 -5.88 5.88 7.82
C ARG A 31 -5.49 4.61 8.57
N ARG A 32 -5.85 3.42 8.06
CA ARG A 32 -5.48 2.13 8.67
C ARG A 32 -3.97 1.93 8.69
N VAL A 33 -3.28 2.25 7.59
CA VAL A 33 -1.82 2.17 7.52
C VAL A 33 -1.16 3.09 8.55
N ASN A 34 -1.65 4.33 8.71
CA ASN A 34 -1.11 5.23 9.72
C ASN A 34 -1.38 4.75 11.15
N MET A 35 -2.56 4.20 11.44
CA MET A 35 -2.89 3.62 12.74
C MET A 35 -1.97 2.44 13.07
N VAL A 36 -1.83 1.48 12.17
CA VAL A 36 -0.92 0.33 12.35
C VAL A 36 0.53 0.80 12.45
N GLY A 37 0.92 1.80 11.65
CA GLY A 37 2.24 2.43 11.74
C GLY A 37 2.52 2.99 13.13
N ALA A 38 1.59 3.77 13.68
CA ALA A 38 1.71 4.36 15.00
C ALA A 38 1.83 3.29 16.11
N GLU A 39 1.04 2.22 16.05
CA GLU A 39 1.16 1.07 16.96
C GLU A 39 2.54 0.38 16.89
N ARG A 40 3.20 0.45 15.73
CA ARG A 40 4.56 -0.07 15.51
C ARG A 40 5.66 0.96 15.77
N GLY A 41 5.31 2.13 16.32
CA GLY A 41 6.24 3.22 16.64
C GLY A 41 6.74 3.99 15.41
N LEU A 42 5.99 3.99 14.30
CA LEU A 42 6.31 4.70 13.06
C LEU A 42 5.44 5.96 12.91
N ASP A 43 6.06 7.12 12.63
CA ASP A 43 5.33 8.34 12.21
C ASP A 43 5.06 8.27 10.70
N LEU A 44 3.97 7.59 10.34
CA LEU A 44 3.47 7.51 8.96
C LEU A 44 2.35 8.51 8.74
N ARG A 45 2.42 9.25 7.63
CA ARG A 45 1.43 10.29 7.27
C ARG A 45 0.91 10.09 5.85
N TYR A 46 0.39 8.91 5.58
CA TYR A 46 -0.19 8.60 4.29
C TYR A 46 -1.61 9.15 4.16
N ASP A 47 -1.96 9.47 2.92
CA ASP A 47 -3.26 9.99 2.51
C ASP A 47 -3.80 9.20 1.30
N LYS A 48 -4.98 9.59 0.80
CA LYS A 48 -5.56 8.96 -0.40
C LYS A 48 -4.63 9.04 -1.63
N THR A 49 -3.83 10.10 -1.72
CA THR A 49 -2.89 10.35 -2.83
C THR A 49 -1.74 9.36 -2.80
N SER A 50 -1.23 9.06 -1.60
CA SER A 50 -0.22 8.04 -1.36
C SER A 50 -0.69 6.68 -1.88
N VAL A 51 -1.91 6.26 -1.49
CA VAL A 51 -2.52 5.01 -1.97
C VAL A 51 -2.72 5.01 -3.48
N ALA A 52 -3.19 6.13 -4.06
CA ALA A 52 -3.33 6.25 -5.52
C ALA A 52 -1.99 6.11 -6.25
N ARG A 53 -0.87 6.54 -5.64
CA ARG A 53 0.47 6.32 -6.21
C ARG A 53 0.90 4.87 -6.10
N TRP A 54 0.55 4.17 -5.01
CA TRP A 54 0.82 2.74 -4.86
C TRP A 54 0.06 1.90 -5.88
N LEU A 55 -1.19 2.24 -6.15
CA LEU A 55 -2.00 1.65 -7.21
C LEU A 55 -1.40 1.89 -8.61
N ARG A 56 -0.69 3.00 -8.82
CA ARG A 56 0.09 3.26 -10.04
C ARG A 56 1.50 2.65 -10.03
N GLY A 57 1.76 1.70 -9.13
CA GLY A 57 3.03 0.97 -9.06
C GLY A 57 4.16 1.68 -8.33
N GLN A 58 3.91 2.79 -7.62
CA GLN A 58 4.92 3.35 -6.72
C GLN A 58 5.00 2.53 -5.44
N GLN A 59 6.12 1.88 -5.16
CA GLN A 59 6.30 1.25 -3.85
C GLN A 59 6.68 2.29 -2.77
N PRO A 60 6.06 2.23 -1.58
CA PRO A 60 6.54 2.94 -0.41
C PRO A 60 7.82 2.27 0.13
N ARG A 61 8.66 3.04 0.82
CA ARG A 61 9.99 2.59 1.25
C ARG A 61 9.99 2.02 2.67
N GLY A 62 11.05 1.28 3.00
CA GLY A 62 11.31 0.79 4.36
C GLY A 62 10.26 -0.20 4.81
N ARG A 63 9.75 -0.03 6.03
CA ARG A 63 8.80 -0.97 6.66
C ARG A 63 7.36 -0.85 6.14
N ALA A 64 7.06 0.17 5.33
CA ALA A 64 5.70 0.50 4.92
C ALA A 64 4.96 -0.61 4.17
N PRO A 65 5.56 -1.39 3.23
CA PRO A 65 4.86 -2.52 2.60
C PRO A 65 4.31 -3.54 3.61
N GLY A 66 5.09 -3.87 4.66
CA GLY A 66 4.64 -4.75 5.73
C GLY A 66 3.47 -4.16 6.54
N ILE A 67 3.49 -2.85 6.80
CA ILE A 67 2.40 -2.15 7.48
C ILE A 67 1.13 -2.12 6.62
N ILE A 68 1.26 -1.97 5.30
CA ILE A 68 0.13 -2.01 4.36
C ILE A 68 -0.50 -3.40 4.35
N ALA A 69 0.32 -4.44 4.27
CA ALA A 69 -0.13 -5.82 4.32
C ALA A 69 -0.86 -6.11 5.64
N GLU A 70 -0.29 -5.70 6.78
CA GLU A 70 -0.92 -5.84 8.10
C GLU A 70 -2.26 -5.07 8.20
N ALA A 71 -2.30 -3.83 7.70
CA ALA A 71 -3.52 -3.01 7.73
C ALA A 71 -4.67 -3.63 6.90
N LEU A 72 -4.36 -4.20 5.74
CA LEU A 72 -5.33 -4.95 4.93
C LEU A 72 -5.73 -6.26 5.61
N GLY A 73 -4.77 -7.01 6.13
CA GLY A 73 -5.04 -8.27 6.83
C GLY A 73 -5.98 -8.09 8.03
N ARG A 74 -5.77 -7.06 8.84
CA ARG A 74 -6.68 -6.70 9.94
C ARG A 74 -8.09 -6.34 9.47
N LYS A 75 -8.22 -5.69 8.31
CA LYS A 75 -9.53 -5.34 7.75
C LYS A 75 -10.25 -6.56 7.15
N LEU A 76 -9.49 -7.48 6.56
CA LEU A 76 -10.01 -8.71 5.95
C LEU A 76 -10.21 -9.86 6.95
N GLY A 77 -9.66 -9.76 8.16
CA GLY A 77 -9.73 -10.83 9.16
C GLY A 77 -8.84 -12.04 8.84
N ARG A 78 -7.84 -11.87 7.97
CA ARG A 78 -6.88 -12.92 7.58
C ARG A 78 -5.48 -12.36 7.43
N THR A 79 -4.47 -13.21 7.44
CA THR A 79 -3.11 -12.80 7.08
C THR A 79 -3.06 -12.36 5.62
N VAL A 80 -2.37 -11.26 5.36
CA VAL A 80 -2.06 -10.75 4.03
C VAL A 80 -0.55 -10.50 3.99
N THR A 81 0.11 -10.97 2.94
CA THR A 81 1.56 -10.86 2.75
C THR A 81 1.97 -9.68 1.87
N ILE A 82 3.27 -9.36 1.86
CA ILE A 82 3.84 -8.32 1.00
C ILE A 82 3.71 -8.69 -0.49
N ASP A 83 3.85 -9.98 -0.84
CA ASP A 83 3.62 -10.50 -2.18
C ASP A 83 2.17 -10.37 -2.63
N GLU A 84 1.21 -10.65 -1.75
CA GLU A 84 -0.22 -10.50 -2.03
C GLU A 84 -0.62 -9.06 -2.30
N ILE A 85 0.04 -8.07 -1.70
CA ILE A 85 -0.20 -6.65 -2.03
C ILE A 85 0.64 -6.16 -3.22
N GLY A 86 1.42 -7.04 -3.87
CA GLY A 86 2.26 -6.70 -5.02
C GLY A 86 3.41 -5.75 -4.69
N MET A 87 4.01 -5.88 -3.49
CA MET A 87 5.09 -4.99 -3.03
C MET A 87 6.36 -5.71 -2.55
N ALA A 88 6.56 -6.96 -2.97
CA ALA A 88 7.81 -7.69 -2.76
C ALA A 88 8.95 -7.11 -3.63
#